data_AF-M8CNE2-F1
#
_entry.id   AF-M8CNE2-F1
#
_cell.length_a   1.000
_cell.length_b   1.000
_cell.length_c   1.000
_cell.angle_alpha   90.00
_cell.angle_beta   90.00
_cell.angle_gamma   90.00
#
_symmetry.space_group_name_H-M   'P 1'
#
loop_
_entity.id
_entity.type
_entity.pdbx_description
1 polymer ?
#
loop_
_entity_poly.entity_id
_entity_poly.type
_entity_poly.pdbx_seq_one_letter_code
_entity_poly.pdbx_strand_id
1 'polypeptide(L)'
;MAPLTPRLVVPIDVKKKPWEQEVHLHNRWHPDIPPVADVTEGELFRVEMVNWTRGQVRDDDSADDIKSLDLTTPHYLSGPPRVVDAEGVPASPGDLLAVENCNLGPLPGDEWGYTGISERENGGGFLTDHFPGARKAIWYFEGIYAHSPQIPGVRFPGLTHPGIVGTAPSAELLSIWNPRERELVDTGHESLKLCEIIRGGMKEYLTPVGPASLHVNPIFEIGPVEPRFSEWLVFEGISVDESGKQHFLDASVAYKRAVLNAIEYLSKFGYSKEQVYLLLSCCPCEGRISGIVDAPNAVATLAIPTAIFDQWSTRPKRYKDTMASIKRLKIRPDHVYTISYNKSE
;
A
#
# COMPACT_ATOMS: atom_id res chain seq x y z
N MET A 1 5.35 2.69 37.78
CA MET A 1 6.02 3.91 37.29
C MET A 1 5.42 4.25 35.93
N ALA A 2 5.47 5.51 35.48
CA ALA A 2 5.15 5.80 34.08
C ALA A 2 6.16 5.08 33.17
N PRO A 3 5.77 4.59 31.98
CA PRO A 3 6.72 4.05 31.02
C PRO A 3 7.73 5.13 30.63
N LEU A 4 8.98 4.73 30.40
CA LEU A 4 10.03 5.63 29.97
C LEU A 4 9.69 6.20 28.58
N THR A 5 10.02 7.48 28.35
CA THR A 5 9.96 8.06 27.01
C THR A 5 10.90 7.26 26.09
N PRO A 6 10.43 6.76 24.92
CA PRO A 6 11.27 6.00 24.00
C PRO A 6 12.51 6.79 23.59
N ARG A 7 13.68 6.14 23.52
CA ARG A 7 14.89 6.81 23.03
C ARG A 7 14.71 7.17 21.55
N LEU A 8 14.95 8.42 21.20
CA LEU A 8 14.98 8.85 19.80
C LEU A 8 16.33 8.43 19.19
N VAL A 9 16.28 7.49 18.23
CA VAL A 9 17.46 6.88 17.60
C VAL A 9 17.86 7.61 16.32
N VAL A 10 16.86 7.99 15.51
CA VAL A 10 17.04 8.82 14.31
C VAL A 10 16.13 10.04 14.45
N PRO A 11 16.68 11.22 14.81
CA PRO A 11 15.94 12.48 14.78
C PRO A 11 15.86 13.02 13.35
N ILE A 12 14.73 13.63 12.98
CA ILE A 12 14.54 14.28 11.67
C ILE A 12 14.20 15.75 11.86
N ASP A 13 15.02 16.62 11.24
CA ASP A 13 14.67 18.03 11.05
C ASP A 13 13.95 18.19 9.70
N VAL A 14 12.62 18.36 9.73
CA VAL A 14 11.78 18.50 8.52
C VAL A 14 12.17 19.69 7.63
N LYS A 15 12.97 20.65 8.14
CA LYS A 15 13.45 21.81 7.37
C LYS A 15 14.76 21.52 6.61
N LYS A 16 15.42 20.40 6.92
CA LYS A 16 16.66 19.96 6.27
C LYS A 16 16.38 18.87 5.26
N LYS A 17 17.16 18.84 4.19
CA LYS A 17 17.04 17.77 3.20
C LYS A 17 17.64 16.46 3.75
N PRO A 18 17.27 15.27 3.23
CA PRO A 18 17.71 13.99 3.78
C PRO A 18 19.23 13.75 3.88
N TRP A 19 20.05 14.49 3.13
CA TRP A 19 21.52 14.44 3.19
C TRP A 19 22.15 15.58 4.03
N GLU A 20 21.33 16.45 4.58
CA GLU A 20 21.69 17.54 5.50
C GLU A 20 21.30 17.18 6.96
N GLN A 21 20.65 16.02 7.16
CA GLN A 21 20.31 15.47 8.48
C GLN A 21 21.57 15.11 9.28
N GLU A 22 21.48 15.22 10.61
CA GLU A 22 22.58 14.90 11.52
C GLU A 22 22.93 13.41 11.47
N VAL A 23 21.90 12.56 11.60
CA VAL A 23 22.00 11.13 11.32
C VAL A 23 21.86 10.91 9.82
N HIS A 24 22.84 10.22 9.23
CA HIS A 24 22.84 9.95 7.80
C HIS A 24 21.74 8.96 7.42
N LEU A 25 20.94 9.32 6.41
CA LEU A 25 19.89 8.48 5.84
C LEU A 25 20.40 7.77 4.59
N HIS A 26 19.94 6.54 4.33
CA HIS A 26 20.31 5.77 3.13
C HIS A 26 19.13 5.64 2.15
N ASN A 27 19.41 5.50 0.85
CA ASN A 27 18.38 5.29 -0.17
C ASN A 27 18.67 4.09 -1.09
N ARG A 28 19.56 3.20 -0.66
CA ARG A 28 19.93 1.94 -1.33
C ARG A 28 20.07 0.85 -0.28
N TRP A 29 19.90 -0.40 -0.71
CA TRP A 29 20.15 -1.58 0.09
C TRP A 29 21.55 -2.10 -0.22
N HIS A 30 22.42 -2.15 0.79
CA HIS A 30 23.79 -2.65 0.65
C HIS A 30 24.30 -3.15 2.01
N PRO A 31 25.02 -4.29 2.08
CA PRO A 31 25.52 -4.84 3.36
C PRO A 31 26.45 -3.89 4.11
N ASP A 32 27.28 -3.13 3.37
CA ASP A 32 28.33 -2.28 3.97
C ASP A 32 27.83 -0.89 4.44
N ILE A 33 26.52 -0.65 4.48
CA ILE A 33 25.99 0.60 5.05
C ILE A 33 26.21 0.55 6.57
N PRO A 34 26.99 1.49 7.16
CA PRO A 34 27.29 1.45 8.58
C PRO A 34 26.02 1.71 9.40
N PRO A 35 25.88 1.08 10.58
CA PRO A 35 24.73 1.33 11.44
C PRO A 35 24.80 2.73 12.03
N VAL A 36 23.64 3.39 12.13
CA VAL A 36 23.52 4.76 12.66
C VAL A 36 23.54 4.82 14.18
N ALA A 37 23.17 3.72 14.83
CA ALA A 37 23.14 3.54 16.27
C ALA A 37 23.04 2.05 16.63
N ASP A 38 23.39 1.72 17.86
CA ASP A 38 23.00 0.45 18.48
C ASP A 38 21.63 0.59 19.17
N VAL A 39 20.83 -0.48 19.14
CA VAL A 39 19.61 -0.68 19.92
C VAL A 39 19.66 -2.05 20.59
N THR A 40 19.28 -2.14 21.85
CA THR A 40 19.29 -3.42 22.58
C THR A 40 17.98 -4.18 22.37
N GLU A 41 18.01 -5.51 22.38
CA GLU A 41 16.78 -6.31 22.37
C GLU A 41 15.82 -5.92 23.51
N GLY A 42 14.53 -5.86 23.21
CA GLY A 42 13.51 -5.38 24.16
C GLY A 42 13.55 -3.87 24.45
N GLU A 43 14.45 -3.09 23.85
CA GLU A 43 14.46 -1.63 23.98
C GLU A 43 13.27 -1.00 23.25
N LEU A 44 12.51 -0.15 23.95
CA LEU A 44 11.50 0.71 23.33
C LEU A 44 12.16 2.01 22.81
N PHE A 45 12.28 2.14 21.50
CA PHE A 45 12.88 3.29 20.83
C PHE A 45 11.98 3.92 19.77
N ARG A 46 12.35 5.10 19.28
CA ARG A 46 11.65 5.86 18.23
C ARG A 46 12.60 6.18 17.09
N VAL A 47 12.10 6.02 15.86
CA VAL A 47 12.74 6.43 14.61
C VAL A 47 11.82 7.45 13.97
N GLU A 48 12.32 8.67 13.72
CA GLU A 48 11.63 9.64 12.88
C GLU A 48 12.03 9.40 11.42
N MET A 49 11.14 9.73 10.49
CA MET A 49 11.30 9.41 9.07
C MET A 49 10.95 10.60 8.20
N VAL A 50 11.69 10.76 7.10
CA VAL A 50 11.34 11.71 6.03
C VAL A 50 10.34 11.07 5.07
N ASN A 51 9.45 11.89 4.51
CA ASN A 51 8.60 11.50 3.39
C ASN A 51 9.43 10.99 2.19
N TRP A 52 8.99 9.91 1.53
CA TRP A 52 9.77 9.14 0.52
C TRP A 52 10.32 9.99 -0.63
N THR A 53 9.60 11.03 -1.04
CA THR A 53 9.98 11.94 -2.12
C THR A 53 10.92 13.06 -1.69
N ARG A 54 11.58 12.97 -0.53
CA ARG A 54 12.74 13.82 -0.20
C ARG A 54 12.39 15.32 -0.07
N GLY A 55 11.12 15.63 0.23
CA GLY A 55 10.58 17.00 0.24
C GLY A 55 10.39 17.64 -1.14
N GLN A 56 10.43 16.86 -2.23
CA GLN A 56 10.16 17.37 -3.59
C GLN A 56 8.69 17.79 -3.77
N VAL A 57 7.78 17.02 -3.18
CA VAL A 57 6.35 17.31 -3.18
C VAL A 57 6.02 18.28 -2.05
N ARG A 58 5.23 19.31 -2.38
CA ARG A 58 4.85 20.39 -1.47
C ARG A 58 3.35 20.33 -1.14
N ASP A 59 3.00 20.90 0.01
CA ASP A 59 1.65 21.30 0.34
C ASP A 59 1.25 22.53 -0.50
N ASP A 60 0.81 22.26 -1.74
CA ASP A 60 0.23 23.24 -2.65
C ASP A 60 -0.75 22.57 -3.64
N ASP A 61 -1.54 23.38 -4.34
CA ASP A 61 -2.54 22.92 -5.31
C ASP A 61 -1.97 22.63 -6.72
N SER A 62 -0.64 22.53 -6.90
CA SER A 62 -0.04 22.16 -8.20
C SER A 62 0.45 20.72 -8.22
N ALA A 63 0.15 19.98 -9.29
CA ALA A 63 0.71 18.64 -9.54
C ALA A 63 2.04 18.66 -10.31
N ASP A 64 2.65 19.83 -10.54
CA ASP A 64 3.91 19.95 -11.28
C ASP A 64 5.06 19.22 -10.58
N ASP A 65 5.04 19.16 -9.24
CA ASP A 65 6.03 18.44 -8.43
C ASP A 65 5.92 16.91 -8.56
N ILE A 66 4.70 16.38 -8.68
CA ILE A 66 4.45 14.97 -9.04
C ILE A 66 4.94 14.70 -10.46
N LYS A 67 4.69 15.63 -11.40
CA LYS A 67 5.10 15.49 -12.80
C LYS A 67 6.62 15.45 -12.98
N SER A 68 7.34 16.35 -12.33
CA SER A 68 8.81 16.49 -12.44
C SER A 68 9.58 15.73 -11.35
N LEU A 69 8.96 14.76 -10.69
CA LEU A 69 9.55 14.04 -9.57
C LEU A 69 10.77 13.21 -10.01
N ASP A 70 11.91 13.37 -9.33
CA ASP A 70 13.09 12.54 -9.56
C ASP A 70 12.96 11.20 -8.82
N LEU A 71 12.43 10.21 -9.54
CA LEU A 71 12.22 8.83 -9.07
C LEU A 71 13.52 8.03 -8.87
N THR A 72 14.70 8.56 -9.22
CA THR A 72 15.97 7.87 -8.94
C THR A 72 16.43 8.02 -7.49
N THR A 73 15.90 9.02 -6.78
CA THR A 73 16.34 9.38 -5.42
C THR A 73 15.58 8.72 -4.26
N PRO A 74 14.27 8.37 -4.36
CA PRO A 74 13.57 7.59 -3.35
C PRO A 74 14.15 6.16 -3.20
N HIS A 75 13.88 5.46 -2.09
CA HIS A 75 13.23 5.95 -0.87
C HIS A 75 14.33 6.28 0.15
N TYR A 76 14.26 7.43 0.83
CA TYR A 76 15.16 7.69 1.96
C TYR A 76 14.66 6.96 3.21
N LEU A 77 15.48 6.05 3.72
CA LEU A 77 15.23 5.18 4.85
C LEU A 77 16.03 5.65 6.06
N SER A 78 15.43 5.50 7.24
CA SER A 78 15.97 5.99 8.51
C SER A 78 16.58 4.84 9.29
N GLY A 79 17.92 4.74 9.24
CA GLY A 79 18.66 3.58 9.73
C GLY A 79 19.92 3.30 8.89
N PRO A 80 20.46 2.07 8.93
CA PRO A 80 19.98 0.95 9.76
C PRO A 80 20.45 1.11 11.23
N PRO A 81 19.59 0.86 12.24
CA PRO A 81 20.08 0.55 13.58
C PRO A 81 20.70 -0.86 13.58
N ARG A 82 21.74 -1.09 14.38
CA ARG A 82 22.26 -2.44 14.68
C ARG A 82 21.60 -2.93 15.96
N VAL A 83 20.97 -4.09 15.89
CA VAL A 83 20.36 -4.75 17.05
C VAL A 83 21.43 -5.57 17.76
N VAL A 84 21.53 -5.43 19.08
CA VAL A 84 22.42 -6.20 19.96
C VAL A 84 21.62 -6.87 21.09
N ASP A 85 22.09 -8.01 21.58
CA ASP A 85 21.53 -8.67 22.78
C ASP A 85 21.88 -7.92 24.08
N ALA A 86 21.41 -8.43 25.22
CA ALA A 86 21.69 -7.87 26.55
C ALA A 86 23.19 -7.80 26.91
N GLU A 87 24.01 -8.66 26.33
CA GLU A 87 25.47 -8.71 26.48
C GLU A 87 26.21 -7.80 25.47
N GLY A 88 25.50 -7.22 24.50
CA GLY A 88 26.04 -6.34 23.46
C GLY A 88 26.53 -7.06 22.20
N VAL A 89 26.19 -8.33 22.01
CA VAL A 89 26.53 -9.11 20.81
C VAL A 89 25.56 -8.76 19.67
N PRO A 90 26.04 -8.38 18.48
CA PRO A 90 25.16 -8.07 17.35
C PRO A 90 24.39 -9.27 16.79
N ALA A 91 23.15 -9.01 16.38
CA ALA A 91 22.38 -9.92 15.55
C ALA A 91 23.20 -10.33 14.30
N SER A 92 23.23 -11.64 14.03
CA SER A 92 24.15 -12.28 13.09
C SER A 92 23.41 -12.96 11.94
N PRO A 93 23.99 -13.11 10.74
CA PRO A 93 23.31 -13.68 9.57
C PRO A 93 22.48 -14.95 9.86
N GLY A 94 21.27 -14.96 9.32
CA GLY A 94 20.23 -15.92 9.67
C GLY A 94 19.42 -15.57 10.93
N ASP A 95 19.63 -14.41 11.56
CA ASP A 95 18.81 -13.94 12.70
C ASP A 95 17.37 -13.63 12.31
N LEU A 96 16.50 -13.63 13.32
CA LEU A 96 15.23 -12.93 13.25
C LEU A 96 15.31 -11.64 14.05
N LEU A 97 14.73 -10.59 13.49
CA LEU A 97 14.36 -9.40 14.24
C LEU A 97 12.84 -9.38 14.37
N ALA A 98 12.34 -9.72 15.55
CA ALA A 98 10.95 -9.51 15.91
C ALA A 98 10.76 -8.03 16.25
N VAL A 99 10.06 -7.28 15.40
CA VAL A 99 9.85 -5.84 15.55
C VAL A 99 8.39 -5.56 15.86
N GLU A 100 8.11 -5.05 17.05
CA GLU A 100 6.77 -4.58 17.43
C GLU A 100 6.61 -3.10 17.07
N ASN A 101 5.71 -2.78 16.14
CA ASN A 101 5.38 -1.42 15.78
C ASN A 101 4.36 -0.82 16.80
N CYS A 102 4.84 -0.45 17.99
CA CYS A 102 3.97 -0.03 19.10
C CYS A 102 3.14 1.24 18.82
N ASN A 103 3.62 2.16 17.97
CA ASN A 103 2.89 3.36 17.55
C ASN A 103 3.47 3.96 16.25
N LEU A 104 2.64 4.64 15.46
CA LEU A 104 3.05 5.36 14.24
C LEU A 104 2.13 6.56 13.99
N GLY A 105 2.71 7.69 13.55
CA GLY A 105 1.98 8.92 13.23
C GLY A 105 2.88 9.97 12.56
N PRO A 106 2.31 11.10 12.12
CA PRO A 106 3.08 12.20 11.54
C PRO A 106 4.04 12.84 12.55
N LEU A 107 5.00 13.61 12.06
CA LEU A 107 5.86 14.43 12.90
C LEU A 107 5.08 15.67 13.40
N PRO A 108 5.29 16.13 14.65
CA PRO A 108 4.62 17.32 15.16
C PRO A 108 4.94 18.57 14.33
N GLY A 109 3.90 19.26 13.83
CA GLY A 109 4.02 20.39 12.91
C GLY A 109 4.18 20.00 11.43
N ASP A 110 4.07 18.72 11.09
CA ASP A 110 4.08 18.16 9.73
C ASP A 110 2.88 17.20 9.54
N GLU A 111 1.72 17.54 10.11
CA GLU A 111 0.48 16.75 10.10
C GLU A 111 -0.28 16.78 8.75
N TRP A 112 0.45 16.55 7.65
CA TRP A 112 -0.09 16.44 6.31
C TRP A 112 0.59 15.33 5.50
N GLY A 113 -0.01 14.99 4.37
CA GLY A 113 0.54 14.07 3.38
C GLY A 113 -0.11 14.29 2.02
N TYR A 114 0.18 13.43 1.06
CA TYR A 114 -0.39 13.56 -0.29
C TYR A 114 -0.62 12.21 -0.95
N THR A 115 -1.43 12.22 -2.00
CA THR A 115 -1.56 11.12 -2.96
C THR A 115 -1.35 11.67 -4.35
N GLY A 116 -0.67 10.91 -5.21
CA GLY A 116 -0.34 11.33 -6.57
C GLY A 116 -0.78 10.31 -7.61
N ILE A 117 -1.17 10.81 -8.79
CA ILE A 117 -1.14 10.06 -10.04
C ILE A 117 0.12 10.55 -10.76
N SER A 118 1.03 9.66 -11.09
CA SER A 118 2.28 10.00 -11.82
C SER A 118 1.99 10.29 -13.29
N GLU A 119 2.88 11.03 -13.96
CA GLU A 119 2.84 11.16 -15.42
C GLU A 119 3.21 9.80 -16.05
N ARG A 120 2.58 9.46 -17.20
CA ARG A 120 2.85 8.20 -17.94
C ARG A 120 4.33 7.97 -18.21
N GLU A 121 5.01 9.02 -18.67
CA GLU A 121 6.43 8.98 -19.04
C GLU A 121 7.38 9.16 -17.84
N ASN A 122 6.84 9.38 -16.63
CA ASN A 122 7.61 9.50 -15.39
C ASN A 122 6.98 8.65 -14.26
N GLY A 123 7.18 7.33 -14.36
CA GLY A 123 6.78 6.34 -13.36
C GLY A 123 5.44 5.64 -13.61
N GLY A 124 4.43 6.35 -14.13
CA GLY A 124 3.10 5.78 -14.37
C GLY A 124 2.44 5.17 -13.11
N GLY A 125 1.69 4.08 -13.31
CA GLY A 125 0.86 3.43 -12.29
C GLY A 125 -0.24 2.53 -12.87
N PHE A 126 -1.08 1.97 -12.00
CA PHE A 126 -2.04 0.90 -12.33
C PHE A 126 -3.07 1.26 -13.43
N LEU A 127 -3.52 2.52 -13.50
CA LEU A 127 -4.50 3.00 -14.49
C LEU A 127 -3.91 4.07 -15.44
N THR A 128 -2.61 4.02 -15.74
CA THR A 128 -1.91 5.03 -16.57
C THR A 128 -2.58 5.28 -17.92
N ASP A 129 -3.14 4.26 -18.58
CA ASP A 129 -3.83 4.43 -19.87
C ASP A 129 -5.13 5.23 -19.77
N HIS A 130 -5.72 5.34 -18.57
CA HIS A 130 -6.91 6.15 -18.28
C HIS A 130 -6.56 7.51 -17.69
N PHE A 131 -5.47 7.57 -16.91
CA PHE A 131 -5.00 8.77 -16.22
C PHE A 131 -3.50 9.01 -16.50
N PRO A 132 -3.13 9.43 -17.72
CA PRO A 132 -1.73 9.53 -18.13
C PRO A 132 -1.01 10.79 -17.64
N GLY A 133 -1.75 11.81 -17.20
CA GLY A 133 -1.20 13.11 -16.78
C GLY A 133 -1.20 13.26 -15.26
N ALA A 134 -0.14 13.87 -14.72
CA ALA A 134 0.06 13.97 -13.28
C ALA A 134 -1.11 14.66 -12.54
N ARG A 135 -1.40 14.19 -11.32
CA ARG A 135 -2.38 14.78 -10.38
C ARG A 135 -1.87 14.65 -8.94
N LYS A 136 -2.33 15.55 -8.06
CA LYS A 136 -2.05 15.54 -6.63
C LYS A 136 -3.33 15.81 -5.84
N ALA A 137 -3.48 15.17 -4.68
CA ALA A 137 -4.38 15.60 -3.61
C ALA A 137 -3.58 15.68 -2.32
N ILE A 138 -3.81 16.72 -1.51
CA ILE A 138 -3.23 16.90 -0.19
C ILE A 138 -4.20 16.37 0.86
N TRP A 139 -3.65 15.73 1.88
CA TRP A 139 -4.38 15.20 3.04
C TRP A 139 -3.89 15.88 4.31
N TYR A 140 -4.80 16.39 5.13
CA TYR A 140 -4.48 16.92 6.46
C TYR A 140 -4.93 15.94 7.54
N PHE A 141 -4.12 15.78 8.58
CA PHE A 141 -4.33 14.80 9.64
C PHE A 141 -4.88 15.44 10.93
N GLU A 142 -6.11 15.10 11.28
CA GLU A 142 -6.79 15.52 12.50
C GLU A 142 -6.85 14.35 13.50
N GLY A 143 -5.80 14.22 14.31
CA GLY A 143 -5.63 13.06 15.19
C GLY A 143 -5.46 11.79 14.36
N ILE A 144 -6.46 10.90 14.37
CA ILE A 144 -6.45 9.66 13.57
C ILE A 144 -7.08 9.83 12.17
N TYR A 145 -7.70 10.96 11.86
CA TYR A 145 -8.48 11.13 10.62
C TYR A 145 -7.72 11.90 9.55
N ALA A 146 -7.80 11.43 8.30
CA ALA A 146 -7.38 12.17 7.12
C ALA A 146 -8.58 12.79 6.41
N HIS A 147 -8.41 14.01 5.88
CA HIS A 147 -9.36 14.67 4.96
C HIS A 147 -8.60 15.48 3.90
N SER A 148 -9.24 15.76 2.75
CA SER A 148 -8.61 16.47 1.63
C SER A 148 -9.52 17.58 1.08
N PRO A 149 -9.04 18.84 0.93
CA PRO A 149 -9.80 19.87 0.24
C PRO A 149 -10.07 19.54 -1.23
N GLN A 150 -9.15 18.83 -1.89
CA GLN A 150 -9.29 18.43 -3.29
C GLN A 150 -10.28 17.26 -3.46
N ILE A 151 -10.70 16.58 -2.39
CA ILE A 151 -11.70 15.49 -2.41
C ILE A 151 -12.75 15.74 -1.30
N PRO A 152 -13.66 16.72 -1.49
CA PRO A 152 -14.57 17.17 -0.44
C PRO A 152 -15.63 16.13 -0.06
N GLY A 153 -16.09 16.20 1.19
CA GLY A 153 -17.10 15.29 1.75
C GLY A 153 -16.58 13.88 2.06
N VAL A 154 -15.25 13.72 2.15
CA VAL A 154 -14.58 12.48 2.52
C VAL A 154 -13.68 12.71 3.74
N ARG A 155 -13.84 11.85 4.75
CA ARG A 155 -13.02 11.82 5.96
C ARG A 155 -12.92 10.39 6.48
N PHE A 156 -11.71 9.88 6.68
CA PHE A 156 -11.52 8.50 7.16
C PHE A 156 -10.42 8.38 8.20
N PRO A 157 -10.55 7.46 9.17
CA PRO A 157 -9.44 7.09 10.05
C PRO A 157 -8.34 6.41 9.23
N GLY A 158 -7.08 6.82 9.44
CA GLY A 158 -5.93 6.24 8.76
C GLY A 158 -5.64 4.81 9.24
N LEU A 159 -5.32 3.92 8.29
CA LEU A 159 -4.66 2.65 8.57
C LEU A 159 -3.15 2.87 8.47
N THR A 160 -2.58 3.54 9.47
CA THR A 160 -1.18 4.02 9.44
C THR A 160 -0.21 2.84 9.49
N HIS A 161 0.65 2.71 8.47
CA HIS A 161 1.63 1.62 8.35
C HIS A 161 2.92 2.12 7.68
N PRO A 162 4.10 1.52 7.96
CA PRO A 162 5.31 1.80 7.21
C PRO A 162 5.21 1.17 5.81
N GLY A 163 5.39 1.97 4.75
CA GLY A 163 5.38 1.46 3.37
C GLY A 163 6.62 0.63 3.02
N ILE A 164 7.74 0.84 3.71
CA ILE A 164 8.98 0.06 3.58
C ILE A 164 9.57 -0.18 4.97
N VAL A 165 9.88 -1.44 5.27
CA VAL A 165 10.71 -1.88 6.39
C VAL A 165 11.46 -3.13 5.96
N GLY A 166 12.69 -3.33 6.42
CA GLY A 166 13.51 -4.48 6.03
C GLY A 166 14.92 -4.45 6.63
N THR A 167 15.64 -5.56 6.48
CA THR A 167 17.04 -5.71 6.89
C THR A 167 17.98 -5.54 5.69
N ALA A 168 19.25 -5.23 5.95
CA ALA A 168 20.25 -5.16 4.89
C ALA A 168 20.44 -6.55 4.22
N PRO A 169 20.51 -6.64 2.88
CA PRO A 169 20.77 -7.89 2.19
C PRO A 169 22.20 -8.37 2.43
N SER A 170 22.41 -9.69 2.37
CA SER A 170 23.76 -10.24 2.20
C SER A 170 24.34 -9.84 0.83
N ALA A 171 25.67 -9.86 0.71
CA ALA A 171 26.34 -9.66 -0.57
C ALA A 171 25.88 -10.68 -1.63
N GLU A 172 25.56 -11.91 -1.22
CA GLU A 172 25.00 -12.95 -2.09
C GLU A 172 23.61 -12.59 -2.60
N LEU A 173 22.68 -12.18 -1.71
CA LEU A 173 21.34 -11.74 -2.13
C LEU A 173 21.42 -10.55 -3.09
N LEU A 174 22.25 -9.55 -2.79
CA LEU A 174 22.44 -8.40 -3.67
C LEU A 174 23.03 -8.80 -5.04
N SER A 175 23.92 -9.80 -5.07
CA SER A 175 24.47 -10.35 -6.32
C SER A 175 23.46 -11.17 -7.14
N ILE A 176 22.35 -11.62 -6.54
CA ILE A 176 21.23 -12.27 -7.23
C ILE A 176 20.19 -11.23 -7.69
N TRP A 177 19.94 -10.19 -6.90
CA TRP A 177 18.96 -9.15 -7.21
C TRP A 177 19.37 -8.32 -8.42
N ASN A 178 20.62 -7.84 -8.47
CA ASN A 178 21.05 -6.94 -9.53
C ASN A 178 21.00 -7.59 -10.94
N PRO A 179 21.43 -8.86 -11.16
CA PRO A 179 21.32 -9.49 -12.47
C PRO A 179 19.88 -9.82 -12.87
N ARG A 180 19.05 -10.40 -11.99
CA ARG A 180 17.67 -10.80 -12.36
C ARG A 180 16.80 -9.59 -12.73
N GLU A 181 16.98 -8.48 -12.02
CA GLU A 181 16.21 -7.25 -12.25
C GLU A 181 16.72 -6.51 -13.48
N ARG A 182 18.04 -6.56 -13.74
CA ARG A 182 18.62 -6.06 -14.98
C ARG A 182 18.18 -6.89 -16.20
N GLU A 183 18.14 -8.21 -16.08
CA GLU A 183 17.65 -9.11 -17.14
C GLU A 183 16.19 -8.81 -17.48
N LEU A 184 15.33 -8.58 -16.48
CA LEU A 184 13.94 -8.14 -16.69
C LEU A 184 13.84 -6.80 -17.44
N VAL A 185 14.72 -5.84 -17.12
CA VAL A 185 14.80 -4.54 -17.83
C VAL A 185 15.30 -4.72 -19.25
N ASP A 186 16.30 -5.59 -19.47
CA ASP A 186 16.93 -5.82 -20.77
C ASP A 186 16.08 -6.71 -21.70
N THR A 187 15.18 -7.56 -21.18
CA THR A 187 14.42 -8.58 -21.95
C THR A 187 12.91 -8.40 -22.00
N GLY A 188 12.30 -7.65 -21.07
CA GLY A 188 10.85 -7.50 -20.97
C GLY A 188 10.18 -8.56 -20.10
N HIS A 189 8.89 -8.38 -19.81
CA HIS A 189 8.23 -9.09 -18.70
C HIS A 189 7.84 -10.55 -19.01
N GLU A 190 8.74 -11.50 -18.71
CA GLU A 190 8.40 -12.91 -18.44
C GLU A 190 8.79 -13.32 -17.00
N SER A 191 7.98 -14.18 -16.37
CA SER A 191 7.72 -14.34 -14.91
C SER A 191 8.87 -14.73 -13.93
N LEU A 192 8.85 -14.19 -12.68
CA LEU A 192 9.67 -14.61 -11.50
C LEU A 192 9.02 -14.30 -10.12
N LYS A 193 9.29 -15.10 -9.04
CA LYS A 193 9.13 -14.76 -7.57
C LYS A 193 9.95 -15.65 -6.58
N LEU A 194 10.51 -15.11 -5.47
CA LEU A 194 11.31 -15.79 -4.38
C LEU A 194 11.60 -14.87 -3.12
N CYS A 195 11.88 -15.38 -1.89
CA CYS A 195 12.58 -14.72 -0.72
C CYS A 195 11.95 -14.57 0.74
N GLU A 196 12.48 -15.19 1.82
CA GLU A 196 12.02 -15.08 3.27
C GLU A 196 13.05 -14.41 4.28
N ILE A 197 13.08 -14.59 5.63
CA ILE A 197 13.63 -15.73 6.47
C ILE A 197 13.18 -15.69 7.99
N ILE A 198 13.02 -16.84 8.70
CA ILE A 198 13.04 -17.06 10.19
C ILE A 198 14.29 -17.87 10.68
N ARG A 199 14.89 -17.59 11.87
CA ARG A 199 16.05 -18.30 12.53
C ARG A 199 15.88 -19.82 12.55
N GLY A 200 16.34 -20.52 11.52
CA GLY A 200 16.01 -21.95 11.32
C GLY A 200 14.52 -22.24 11.07
N GLY A 201 13.62 -21.32 11.40
CA GLY A 201 12.18 -21.47 11.26
C GLY A 201 11.63 -21.49 9.84
N MET A 202 12.43 -21.15 8.81
CA MET A 202 12.11 -21.59 7.44
C MET A 202 11.88 -23.11 7.44
N LYS A 203 12.84 -23.86 8.03
CA LYS A 203 12.86 -25.32 8.05
C LYS A 203 11.83 -25.92 9.01
N GLU A 204 11.51 -25.21 10.09
CA GLU A 204 10.62 -25.69 11.15
C GLU A 204 9.14 -25.37 10.87
N TYR A 205 8.85 -24.21 10.26
CA TYR A 205 7.48 -23.70 10.09
C TYR A 205 7.04 -23.53 8.63
N LEU A 206 7.95 -23.48 7.65
CA LEU A 206 7.65 -23.00 6.29
C LEU A 206 8.22 -23.91 5.17
N THR A 207 7.48 -24.98 4.86
CA THR A 207 7.82 -25.91 3.77
C THR A 207 7.96 -25.18 2.42
N PRO A 208 9.07 -25.35 1.67
CA PRO A 208 9.24 -24.75 0.35
C PRO A 208 8.20 -25.24 -0.66
N VAL A 209 7.68 -24.32 -1.47
CA VAL A 209 6.78 -24.61 -2.61
C VAL A 209 7.41 -24.02 -3.87
N GLY A 210 8.13 -24.85 -4.62
CA GLY A 210 8.84 -24.43 -5.83
C GLY A 210 10.22 -25.09 -5.99
N PRO A 211 11.05 -24.62 -6.93
CA PRO A 211 12.39 -25.18 -7.19
C PRO A 211 13.45 -24.73 -6.17
N ALA A 212 13.13 -23.79 -5.27
CA ALA A 212 14.04 -23.29 -4.25
C ALA A 212 14.08 -24.25 -3.03
N SER A 213 15.26 -24.38 -2.42
CA SER A 213 15.48 -25.15 -1.18
C SER A 213 15.01 -24.43 0.09
N LEU A 214 14.48 -23.22 -0.04
CA LEU A 214 14.16 -22.25 1.01
C LEU A 214 12.82 -21.58 0.66
N HIS A 215 11.95 -21.31 1.65
CA HIS A 215 10.68 -20.59 1.45
C HIS A 215 10.90 -19.07 1.25
N VAL A 216 9.85 -18.33 0.88
CA VAL A 216 9.97 -17.25 -0.13
C VAL A 216 9.14 -15.97 0.06
N ASN A 217 8.47 -15.72 1.20
CA ASN A 217 7.82 -14.43 1.47
C ASN A 217 7.78 -14.14 2.98
N PRO A 218 7.77 -12.86 3.43
CA PRO A 218 7.53 -12.53 4.83
C PRO A 218 6.08 -12.85 5.25
N ILE A 219 5.91 -13.23 6.52
CA ILE A 219 4.62 -13.33 7.21
C ILE A 219 4.66 -12.30 8.34
N PHE A 220 3.56 -11.56 8.53
CA PHE A 220 3.42 -10.55 9.58
C PHE A 220 2.03 -10.62 10.21
N GLU A 221 1.94 -10.30 11.50
CA GLU A 221 0.67 -10.00 12.15
C GLU A 221 0.34 -8.51 11.94
N ILE A 222 -0.94 -8.20 11.72
CA ILE A 222 -1.42 -6.82 11.66
C ILE A 222 -1.41 -6.20 13.05
N GLY A 223 -1.16 -4.89 13.14
CA GLY A 223 -1.22 -4.18 14.41
C GLY A 223 -2.62 -4.26 15.05
N PRO A 224 -2.72 -4.23 16.40
CA PRO A 224 -3.99 -4.40 17.11
C PRO A 224 -4.97 -3.21 16.95
N VAL A 225 -4.56 -2.16 16.25
CA VAL A 225 -5.34 -0.94 16.00
C VAL A 225 -5.61 -0.81 14.51
N GLU A 226 -6.81 -1.25 14.11
CA GLU A 226 -7.33 -1.15 12.74
C GLU A 226 -8.64 -0.34 12.72
N PRO A 227 -8.90 0.47 11.69
CA PRO A 227 -10.24 1.01 11.45
C PRO A 227 -11.23 -0.10 11.07
N ARG A 228 -12.27 -0.29 11.88
CA ARG A 228 -13.34 -1.28 11.60
C ARG A 228 -14.54 -0.64 10.92
N PHE A 229 -14.77 -0.99 9.66
CA PHE A 229 -15.94 -0.58 8.89
C PHE A 229 -16.98 -1.71 8.80
N SER A 230 -18.25 -1.37 9.03
CA SER A 230 -19.37 -2.31 9.09
C SER A 230 -20.22 -2.40 7.82
N GLU A 231 -20.09 -1.42 6.92
CA GLU A 231 -20.83 -1.33 5.65
C GLU A 231 -19.84 -1.05 4.51
N TRP A 232 -20.03 -1.76 3.39
CA TRP A 232 -19.13 -1.75 2.23
C TRP A 232 -19.92 -1.68 0.92
N LEU A 233 -19.39 -0.95 -0.07
CA LEU A 233 -19.80 -1.04 -1.47
C LEU A 233 -18.76 -1.89 -2.22
N VAL A 234 -19.18 -3.06 -2.73
CA VAL A 234 -18.30 -4.00 -3.41
C VAL A 234 -18.50 -3.90 -4.92
N PHE A 235 -17.39 -3.78 -5.65
CA PHE A 235 -17.32 -3.76 -7.10
C PHE A 235 -16.57 -4.99 -7.59
N GLU A 236 -17.10 -5.67 -8.59
CA GLU A 236 -16.51 -6.89 -9.15
C GLU A 236 -15.85 -6.61 -10.50
N GLY A 237 -14.87 -7.43 -10.85
CA GLY A 237 -14.25 -7.45 -12.16
C GLY A 237 -13.77 -8.85 -12.52
N ILE A 238 -13.65 -9.10 -13.82
CA ILE A 238 -13.28 -10.39 -14.43
C ILE A 238 -12.13 -10.21 -15.41
N SER A 239 -11.48 -11.30 -15.83
CA SER A 239 -10.35 -11.32 -16.80
C SER A 239 -10.73 -10.96 -18.25
N VAL A 240 -11.58 -9.95 -18.45
CA VAL A 240 -11.95 -9.37 -19.75
C VAL A 240 -11.61 -7.89 -19.70
N ASP A 241 -10.72 -7.43 -20.58
CA ASP A 241 -10.21 -6.06 -20.57
C ASP A 241 -11.19 -5.02 -21.14
N GLU A 242 -10.78 -3.76 -21.12
CA GLU A 242 -11.54 -2.62 -21.63
C GLU A 242 -11.92 -2.71 -23.12
N SER A 243 -11.19 -3.50 -23.92
CA SER A 243 -11.48 -3.75 -25.33
C SER A 243 -12.44 -4.93 -25.56
N GLY A 244 -12.78 -5.66 -24.50
CA GLY A 244 -13.55 -6.90 -24.56
C GLY A 244 -12.71 -8.15 -24.87
N LYS A 245 -11.37 -8.05 -24.87
CA LYS A 245 -10.49 -9.19 -25.07
C LYS A 245 -10.45 -10.04 -23.80
N GLN A 246 -10.59 -11.36 -23.98
CA GLN A 246 -10.45 -12.37 -22.93
C GLN A 246 -8.97 -12.60 -22.58
N HIS A 247 -8.67 -12.62 -21.29
CA HIS A 247 -7.41 -13.08 -20.70
C HIS A 247 -7.67 -14.33 -19.85
N PHE A 248 -6.69 -15.20 -19.68
CA PHE A 248 -6.88 -16.48 -18.99
C PHE A 248 -6.45 -16.39 -17.53
N LEU A 249 -7.42 -16.47 -16.61
CA LEU A 249 -7.21 -16.41 -15.14
C LEU A 249 -6.39 -15.20 -14.66
N ASP A 250 -6.43 -14.09 -15.40
CA ASP A 250 -5.71 -12.86 -15.07
C ASP A 250 -6.44 -12.07 -13.98
N ALA A 251 -5.93 -12.17 -12.75
CA ALA A 251 -6.42 -11.43 -11.59
C ALA A 251 -6.07 -9.92 -11.64
N SER A 252 -5.04 -9.53 -12.38
CA SER A 252 -4.64 -8.12 -12.54
C SER A 252 -5.64 -7.38 -13.41
N VAL A 253 -6.03 -7.97 -14.55
CA VAL A 253 -7.13 -7.48 -15.40
C VAL A 253 -8.43 -7.49 -14.60
N ALA A 254 -8.75 -8.57 -13.90
CA ALA A 254 -9.96 -8.64 -13.07
C ALA A 254 -10.02 -7.50 -12.03
N TYR A 255 -8.92 -7.22 -11.33
CA TYR A 255 -8.88 -6.12 -10.37
C TYR A 255 -8.94 -4.75 -11.04
N LYS A 256 -8.30 -4.56 -12.20
CA LYS A 256 -8.41 -3.34 -13.02
C LYS A 256 -9.86 -3.03 -13.37
N ARG A 257 -10.63 -4.05 -13.75
CA ARG A 257 -12.06 -3.93 -14.04
C ARG A 257 -12.89 -3.57 -12.80
N ALA A 258 -12.59 -4.15 -11.64
CA ALA A 258 -13.26 -3.81 -10.38
C ALA A 258 -13.04 -2.33 -9.99
N VAL A 259 -11.80 -1.84 -10.09
CA VAL A 259 -11.43 -0.44 -9.81
C VAL A 259 -12.09 0.52 -10.81
N LEU A 260 -12.08 0.22 -12.11
CA LEU A 260 -12.75 1.04 -13.13
C LEU A 260 -14.28 1.10 -12.90
N ASN A 261 -14.91 -0.02 -12.55
CA ASN A 261 -16.33 -0.06 -12.21
C ASN A 261 -16.68 0.84 -11.00
N ALA A 262 -15.81 0.88 -9.99
CA ALA A 262 -15.96 1.77 -8.84
C ALA A 262 -15.81 3.25 -9.23
N ILE A 263 -14.82 3.59 -10.07
CA ILE A 263 -14.60 4.95 -10.58
C ILE A 263 -15.83 5.45 -11.35
N GLU A 264 -16.36 4.65 -12.29
CA GLU A 264 -17.57 5.02 -13.06
C GLU A 264 -18.83 5.14 -12.18
N TYR A 265 -18.91 4.40 -11.08
CA TYR A 265 -20.02 4.50 -10.14
C TYR A 265 -19.92 5.78 -9.30
N LEU A 266 -18.79 6.02 -8.63
CA LEU A 266 -18.62 7.15 -7.72
C LEU A 266 -18.61 8.50 -8.46
N SER A 267 -18.14 8.55 -9.71
CA SER A 267 -18.17 9.76 -10.54
C SER A 267 -19.60 10.28 -10.81
N LYS A 268 -20.63 9.41 -10.68
CA LYS A 268 -22.04 9.82 -10.83
C LYS A 268 -22.56 10.67 -9.66
N PHE A 269 -21.77 10.82 -8.60
CA PHE A 269 -22.11 11.59 -7.40
C PHE A 269 -21.39 12.95 -7.34
N GLY A 270 -20.74 13.38 -8.43
CA GLY A 270 -20.14 14.70 -8.55
C GLY A 270 -18.62 14.76 -8.42
N TYR A 271 -17.97 13.62 -8.10
CA TYR A 271 -16.52 13.49 -8.16
C TYR A 271 -16.02 13.39 -9.60
N SER A 272 -14.85 13.96 -9.89
CA SER A 272 -14.09 13.62 -11.10
C SER A 272 -13.52 12.20 -11.01
N LYS A 273 -13.21 11.58 -12.15
CA LYS A 273 -12.62 10.24 -12.18
C LYS A 273 -11.25 10.21 -11.50
N GLU A 274 -10.47 11.29 -11.64
CA GLU A 274 -9.18 11.49 -10.95
C GLU A 274 -9.34 11.63 -9.44
N GLN A 275 -10.34 12.39 -8.95
CA GLN A 275 -10.64 12.46 -7.51
C GLN A 275 -10.96 11.08 -6.95
N VAL A 276 -11.77 10.28 -7.66
CA VAL A 276 -12.06 8.90 -7.22
C VAL A 276 -10.79 8.04 -7.27
N TYR A 277 -9.97 8.13 -8.32
CA TYR A 277 -8.77 7.30 -8.39
C TYR A 277 -7.73 7.66 -7.30
N LEU A 278 -7.53 8.95 -7.02
CA LEU A 278 -6.72 9.42 -5.90
C LEU A 278 -7.27 8.89 -4.56
N LEU A 279 -8.58 8.98 -4.33
CA LEU A 279 -9.22 8.42 -3.14
C LEU A 279 -8.99 6.90 -3.02
N LEU A 280 -9.17 6.15 -4.11
CA LEU A 280 -9.01 4.70 -4.13
C LEU A 280 -7.58 4.24 -3.86
N SER A 281 -6.58 5.12 -4.00
CA SER A 281 -5.18 4.83 -3.70
C SER A 281 -4.80 5.05 -2.23
N CYS A 282 -5.69 5.60 -1.38
CA CYS A 282 -5.39 5.93 0.02
C CYS A 282 -6.51 5.63 1.02
N CYS A 283 -7.76 5.42 0.56
CA CYS A 283 -8.82 4.91 1.41
C CYS A 283 -8.46 3.51 1.95
N PRO A 284 -8.97 3.13 3.14
CA PRO A 284 -8.89 1.76 3.65
C PRO A 284 -9.87 0.84 2.89
N CYS A 285 -9.62 0.70 1.60
CA CYS A 285 -10.40 -0.08 0.65
C CYS A 285 -9.80 -1.49 0.48
N GLU A 286 -10.64 -2.51 0.39
CA GLU A 286 -10.19 -3.91 0.40
C GLU A 286 -10.21 -4.50 -1.02
N GLY A 287 -9.01 -4.81 -1.55
CA GLY A 287 -8.87 -5.63 -2.75
C GLY A 287 -8.85 -7.12 -2.39
N ARG A 288 -9.67 -7.94 -3.05
CA ARG A 288 -9.68 -9.39 -2.86
C ARG A 288 -9.60 -10.14 -4.19
N ILE A 289 -8.80 -11.21 -4.24
CA ILE A 289 -8.95 -12.26 -5.24
C ILE A 289 -10.10 -13.15 -4.74
N SER A 290 -11.27 -13.02 -5.36
CA SER A 290 -12.50 -13.72 -4.95
C SER A 290 -12.62 -15.11 -5.61
N GLY A 291 -12.02 -15.29 -6.79
CA GLY A 291 -11.94 -16.58 -7.47
C GLY A 291 -10.77 -16.62 -8.46
N ILE A 292 -10.08 -17.75 -8.54
CA ILE A 292 -8.91 -17.95 -9.42
C ILE A 292 -8.96 -19.30 -10.17
N VAL A 293 -10.09 -20.00 -10.10
CA VAL A 293 -10.26 -21.38 -10.60
C VAL A 293 -11.32 -21.52 -11.69
N ASP A 294 -12.25 -20.56 -11.80
CA ASP A 294 -13.40 -20.64 -12.71
C ASP A 294 -13.04 -20.18 -14.14
N ALA A 295 -12.29 -21.05 -14.83
CA ALA A 295 -11.82 -20.78 -16.19
C ALA A 295 -12.97 -20.35 -17.14
N PRO A 296 -12.78 -19.29 -17.96
CA PRO A 296 -11.51 -18.60 -18.21
C PRO A 296 -11.20 -17.43 -17.27
N ASN A 297 -12.08 -17.08 -16.33
CA ASN A 297 -12.02 -15.80 -15.61
C ASN A 297 -11.52 -15.95 -14.17
N ALA A 298 -10.50 -15.19 -13.80
CA ALA A 298 -10.34 -14.79 -12.42
C ALA A 298 -11.46 -13.79 -12.06
N VAL A 299 -11.85 -13.77 -10.79
CA VAL A 299 -12.77 -12.78 -10.22
C VAL A 299 -12.02 -12.05 -9.12
N ALA A 300 -11.96 -10.73 -9.22
CA ALA A 300 -11.42 -9.86 -8.19
C ALA A 300 -12.47 -8.83 -7.78
N THR A 301 -12.41 -8.41 -6.51
CA THR A 301 -13.33 -7.42 -5.96
C THR A 301 -12.60 -6.29 -5.27
N LEU A 302 -13.19 -5.10 -5.33
CA LEU A 302 -12.79 -3.91 -4.59
C LEU A 302 -13.96 -3.52 -3.67
N ALA A 303 -13.75 -3.56 -2.36
CA ALA A 303 -14.72 -3.08 -1.37
C ALA A 303 -14.32 -1.69 -0.85
N ILE A 304 -15.26 -0.75 -0.89
CA ILE A 304 -15.08 0.62 -0.41
C ILE A 304 -15.92 0.81 0.85
N PRO A 305 -15.33 1.25 1.98
CA PRO A 305 -16.06 1.44 3.21
C PRO A 305 -17.01 2.65 3.08
N THR A 306 -18.27 2.47 3.42
CA THR A 306 -19.32 3.49 3.17
C THR A 306 -19.23 4.69 4.12
N ALA A 307 -18.70 4.46 5.32
CA ALA A 307 -18.64 5.44 6.40
C ALA A 307 -17.60 6.56 6.18
N ILE A 308 -16.81 6.50 5.10
CA ILE A 308 -15.82 7.54 4.78
C ILE A 308 -16.43 8.79 4.14
N PHE A 309 -17.71 8.73 3.74
CA PHE A 309 -18.42 9.82 3.06
C PHE A 309 -19.36 10.55 4.03
N ASP A 310 -19.15 11.85 4.23
CA ASP A 310 -19.93 12.68 5.18
C ASP A 310 -21.43 12.72 4.84
N GLN A 311 -21.75 12.65 3.55
CA GLN A 311 -23.13 12.66 3.04
C GLN A 311 -23.48 11.33 2.37
N TRP A 312 -23.99 10.38 3.17
CA TRP A 312 -24.46 9.06 2.72
C TRP A 312 -25.73 9.08 1.80
N SER A 313 -26.05 10.22 1.17
CA SER A 313 -26.99 10.30 0.04
C SER A 313 -26.41 9.77 -1.29
N THR A 314 -25.25 9.11 -1.24
CA THR A 314 -24.70 8.26 -2.31
C THR A 314 -25.52 6.99 -2.55
N ARG A 315 -26.41 6.60 -1.63
CA ARG A 315 -27.62 5.84 -2.02
C ARG A 315 -28.51 6.78 -2.83
N PRO A 316 -28.75 6.58 -4.14
CA PRO A 316 -29.54 7.50 -4.97
C PRO A 316 -30.83 7.94 -4.28
N LYS A 317 -31.30 9.19 -4.47
CA LYS A 317 -32.65 9.57 -3.95
C LYS A 317 -33.72 8.57 -4.40
N ARG A 318 -33.63 8.14 -5.66
CA ARG A 318 -34.44 7.06 -6.24
C ARG A 318 -34.26 5.71 -5.55
N TYR A 319 -33.12 5.40 -4.91
CA TYR A 319 -32.84 4.13 -4.22
C TYR A 319 -33.64 3.98 -2.92
N LYS A 320 -33.97 5.06 -2.19
CA LYS A 320 -34.91 4.95 -1.06
C LYS A 320 -36.29 4.51 -1.51
N ASP A 321 -36.80 5.11 -2.59
CA ASP A 321 -38.10 4.78 -3.18
C ASP A 321 -38.07 3.40 -3.88
N THR A 322 -36.98 3.09 -4.59
CA THR A 322 -36.84 1.84 -5.35
C THR A 322 -36.55 0.65 -4.43
N MET A 323 -35.81 0.80 -3.32
CA MET A 323 -35.61 -0.28 -2.33
C MET A 323 -36.86 -0.65 -1.54
N ALA A 324 -37.88 0.21 -1.51
CA ALA A 324 -39.21 -0.15 -1.03
C ALA A 324 -39.96 -1.06 -2.04
N SER A 325 -39.66 -0.94 -3.34
CA SER A 325 -40.21 -1.77 -4.42
C SER A 325 -39.38 -3.01 -4.80
N ILE A 326 -38.07 -3.03 -4.53
CA ILE A 326 -37.19 -4.16 -4.84
C ILE A 326 -37.45 -5.29 -3.85
N LYS A 327 -37.90 -6.44 -4.38
CA LYS A 327 -37.88 -7.71 -3.64
C LYS A 327 -36.44 -8.07 -3.31
N ARG A 328 -36.04 -7.84 -2.05
CA ARG A 328 -34.69 -8.22 -1.56
C ARG A 328 -34.50 -9.73 -1.65
N LEU A 329 -33.60 -10.18 -2.51
CA LEU A 329 -33.09 -11.55 -2.49
C LEU A 329 -32.27 -11.73 -1.20
N LYS A 330 -32.85 -12.44 -0.22
CA LYS A 330 -32.11 -12.97 0.92
C LYS A 330 -31.38 -14.23 0.48
N ILE A 331 -30.15 -14.04 0.01
CA ILE A 331 -29.19 -15.11 -0.27
C ILE A 331 -28.89 -15.81 1.07
N ARG A 332 -29.02 -17.14 1.11
CA ARG A 332 -28.58 -17.93 2.27
C ARG A 332 -27.14 -18.38 2.04
N PRO A 333 -26.29 -18.44 3.09
CA PRO A 333 -24.86 -18.73 2.94
C PRO A 333 -24.54 -20.19 2.58
N ASP A 334 -25.55 -21.06 2.42
CA ASP A 334 -25.43 -22.51 2.22
C ASP A 334 -25.63 -22.97 0.75
N HIS A 335 -25.81 -22.05 -0.21
CA HIS A 335 -26.08 -22.38 -1.62
C HIS A 335 -25.25 -21.54 -2.61
N VAL A 336 -24.92 -22.14 -3.76
CA VAL A 336 -24.37 -21.45 -4.95
C VAL A 336 -25.54 -20.93 -5.79
N TYR A 337 -25.44 -19.70 -6.30
CA TYR A 337 -26.51 -19.04 -7.04
C TYR A 337 -26.01 -18.50 -8.39
N THR A 338 -26.75 -18.80 -9.46
CA THR A 338 -26.56 -18.17 -10.77
C THR A 338 -27.62 -17.09 -10.97
N ILE A 339 -27.21 -15.85 -11.24
CA ILE A 339 -28.13 -14.74 -11.54
C ILE A 339 -28.16 -14.55 -13.06
N SER A 340 -29.31 -14.81 -13.69
CA SER A 340 -29.54 -14.41 -15.08
C SER A 340 -30.24 -13.05 -15.15
N TYR A 341 -29.85 -12.25 -16.13
CA TYR A 341 -30.59 -11.08 -16.56
C TYR A 341 -31.26 -11.40 -17.90
N ASN A 342 -32.54 -11.06 -18.06
CA ASN A 342 -33.16 -11.10 -19.38
C ASN A 342 -32.45 -10.08 -20.27
N LYS A 343 -31.95 -10.51 -21.42
CA LYS A 343 -31.68 -9.61 -22.53
C LYS A 343 -33.03 -9.03 -22.97
N SER A 344 -33.21 -7.71 -22.86
CA SER A 344 -34.19 -7.03 -23.69
C SER A 344 -33.70 -7.08 -25.13
N GLU A 345 -34.61 -7.41 -26.05
CA GLU A 345 -34.37 -7.40 -27.50
C GLU A 345 -34.02 -6.00 -28.04
#